data_AF-A0A7C6DY50-F1
#
_entry.id   AF-A0A7C6DY50-F1
#
_cell.length_a   1.000
_cell.length_b   1.000
_cell.length_c   1.000
_cell.angle_alpha   90.00
_cell.angle_beta   90.00
_cell.angle_gamma   90.00
#
_symmetry.space_group_name_H-M   'P 1'
#
loop_
_entity.id
_entity.type
_entity.pdbx_description
1 polymer ?
#
loop_
_entity_poly.entity_id
_entity_poly.type
_entity_poly.pdbx_seq_one_letter_code
_entity_poly.pdbx_strand_id
1 'polypeptide(L)'
;MFISIGALLMLICAVWFIVLSIQMGQSTAEKVLWAIANFLFQPLAGIIFFFVKKAGLVPMILGIIGVIVYGYGFMTSMSQVMNQLP
;
A
#
# COMPACT_ATOMS: atom_id res chain seq x y z
N MET A 1 10.27 -15.24 1.34
CA MET A 1 10.74 -14.31 0.29
C MET A 1 9.61 -13.41 -0.23
N PHE A 2 8.50 -13.94 -0.74
CA PHE A 2 7.37 -13.15 -1.24
C PHE A 2 6.75 -12.20 -0.20
N ILE A 3 6.58 -12.64 1.05
CA ILE A 3 6.10 -11.78 2.16
C ILE A 3 7.00 -10.55 2.33
N SER A 4 8.31 -10.75 2.45
CA SER A 4 9.29 -9.68 2.64
C SER A 4 9.33 -8.70 1.47
N ILE A 5 9.26 -9.20 0.23
CA ILE A 5 9.23 -8.37 -0.98
C ILE A 5 7.93 -7.57 -1.04
N GLY A 6 6.79 -8.21 -0.79
CA GLY A 6 5.49 -7.54 -0.76
C GLY A 6 5.44 -6.43 0.28
N ALA A 7 5.92 -6.70 1.50
CA ALA A 7 5.99 -5.72 2.57
C ALA A 7 6.89 -4.52 2.22
N LEU A 8 8.05 -4.76 1.58
CA LEU A 8 8.94 -3.71 1.12
C LEU A 8 8.28 -2.82 0.06
N LEU A 9 7.59 -3.43 -0.92
CA LEU A 9 6.86 -2.69 -1.96
C LEU A 9 5.74 -1.83 -1.35
N MET A 10 4.99 -2.38 -0.39
CA MET A 10 3.96 -1.64 0.34
C MET A 10 4.55 -0.48 1.14
N LEU A 11 5.71 -0.67 1.79
CA LEU A 11 6.40 0.41 2.52
C LEU A 11 6.86 1.53 1.58
N ILE A 12 7.48 1.18 0.45
CA ILE A 12 7.89 2.16 -0.57
C ILE A 12 6.68 2.95 -1.07
N CYS A 13 5.58 2.26 -1.38
CA CYS A 13 4.31 2.86 -1.77
C CYS A 13 3.78 3.80 -0.66
N ALA A 14 3.80 3.37 0.59
CA ALA A 14 3.33 4.16 1.73
C ALA A 14 4.10 5.47 1.87
N VAL A 15 5.43 5.41 1.86
CA VAL A 15 6.29 6.60 1.93
C VAL A 15 6.05 7.51 0.72
N TRP A 16 5.94 6.95 -0.48
CA TRP A 16 5.72 7.75 -1.69
C TRP A 16 4.36 8.48 -1.66
N PHE A 17 3.28 7.82 -1.23
CA PHE A 17 1.99 8.48 -1.07
C PHE A 17 1.99 9.57 -0.01
N ILE A 18 2.78 9.43 1.06
CA ILE A 18 2.99 10.51 2.04
C ILE A 18 3.68 11.71 1.39
N VAL A 19 4.72 11.47 0.57
CA VAL A 19 5.38 12.56 -0.17
C VAL A 19 4.40 13.25 -1.12
N LEU A 20 3.59 12.48 -1.87
CA LEU A 20 2.58 13.02 -2.76
C LEU A 20 1.48 13.77 -2.03
N SER A 21 1.05 13.31 -0.85
CA SER A 21 0.04 14.04 -0.06
C SER A 21 0.59 15.38 0.41
N ILE A 22 1.86 15.43 0.83
CA ILE A 22 2.53 16.68 1.24
C ILE A 22 2.64 17.66 0.07
N GLN A 23 2.95 17.17 -1.13
CA GLN A 23 3.09 17.98 -2.35
C GLN A 23 1.75 18.48 -2.91
N MET A 24 0.71 17.65 -2.87
CA MET A 24 -0.58 17.92 -3.54
C MET A 24 -1.70 18.40 -2.60
N GLY A 25 -1.49 18.33 -1.28
CA GLY A 25 -2.45 18.76 -0.27
C GLY A 25 -2.49 20.28 -0.13
N GLN A 26 -3.68 20.86 -0.14
CA GLN A 26 -3.89 22.30 -0.05
C GLN A 26 -3.87 22.83 1.39
N SER A 27 -4.23 21.99 2.37
CA SER A 27 -4.22 22.34 3.79
C SER A 27 -3.49 21.26 4.61
N THR A 28 -3.03 21.63 5.81
CA THR A 28 -2.40 20.69 6.74
C THR A 28 -3.34 19.53 7.09
N ALA A 29 -4.62 19.82 7.31
CA ALA A 29 -5.62 18.79 7.60
C ALA A 29 -5.75 17.79 6.44
N GLU A 30 -5.78 18.27 5.20
CA GLU A 30 -5.86 17.40 4.03
C GLU A 30 -4.63 16.48 3.91
N LYS A 31 -3.43 17.02 4.12
CA LYS A 31 -2.17 16.25 4.07
C LYS A 31 -2.19 15.09 5.08
N VAL A 32 -2.62 15.39 6.31
CA VAL A 32 -2.72 14.41 7.39
C VAL A 32 -3.77 13.35 7.09
N LEU A 33 -4.96 13.74 6.62
CA LEU A 33 -6.02 12.80 6.26
C LEU A 33 -5.57 11.83 5.16
N TRP A 34 -4.88 12.31 4.13
CA TRP A 34 -4.34 11.44 3.09
C TRP A 34 -3.28 10.47 3.62
N ALA A 35 -2.39 10.92 4.51
CA ALA A 35 -1.39 10.06 5.13
C ALA A 35 -2.02 8.96 5.99
N ILE A 36 -3.04 9.30 6.79
CA ILE A 36 -3.78 8.34 7.63
C ILE A 36 -4.56 7.35 6.76
N ALA A 37 -5.30 7.84 5.76
CA ALA A 37 -6.06 6.99 4.84
C ALA A 37 -5.13 6.00 4.12
N ASN A 38 -3.97 6.46 3.68
CA ASN A 38 -2.95 5.64 3.04
C ASN A 38 -2.39 4.56 3.98
N PHE A 39 -2.17 4.86 5.25
CA PHE A 39 -1.65 3.88 6.22
C PHE A 39 -2.66 2.77 6.55
N LEU A 40 -3.94 3.12 6.69
CA LEU A 40 -4.99 2.18 7.11
C LEU A 40 -5.63 1.40 5.96
N PHE A 41 -5.73 2.02 4.78
CA PHE A 41 -6.56 1.50 3.68
C PHE A 41 -5.79 1.40 2.35
N GLN A 42 -4.48 1.21 2.37
CA GLN A 42 -3.73 0.86 1.16
C GLN A 42 -4.22 -0.51 0.64
N PRO A 43 -4.56 -0.67 -0.66
CA PRO A 43 -4.31 0.23 -1.79
C PRO A 43 -5.48 1.16 -2.16
N LEU A 44 -6.65 0.99 -1.54
CA LEU A 44 -7.87 1.73 -1.86
C LEU A 44 -7.69 3.25 -1.72
N ALA A 45 -7.01 3.70 -0.66
CA ALA A 45 -6.68 5.11 -0.47
C ALA A 45 -5.86 5.70 -1.64
N GLY A 46 -4.94 4.91 -2.21
CA GLY A 46 -4.15 5.32 -3.38
C GLY A 46 -4.99 5.46 -4.65
N ILE A 47 -5.99 4.58 -4.83
CA ILE A 47 -6.94 4.67 -5.94
C ILE A 47 -7.76 5.95 -5.85
N ILE A 48 -8.33 6.23 -4.68
CA ILE A 48 -9.13 7.44 -4.45
C ILE A 48 -8.25 8.68 -4.65
N PHE A 49 -7.02 8.67 -4.14
CA PHE A 49 -6.06 9.77 -4.32
C PHE A 49 -5.80 10.06 -5.81
N PHE A 50 -5.61 9.02 -6.63
CA PHE A 50 -5.42 9.19 -8.07
C PHE A 50 -6.64 9.84 -8.75
N PHE A 51 -7.86 9.46 -8.39
CA PHE A 51 -9.05 10.08 -8.99
C PHE A 51 -9.25 11.54 -8.55
N VAL A 52 -8.96 11.87 -7.30
CA VAL A 52 -9.14 13.22 -6.72
C VAL A 52 -8.02 14.17 -7.14
N LYS A 53 -6.76 13.74 -7.03
CA LYS A 53 -5.58 14.58 -7.30
C LYS A 53 -5.01 14.42 -8.70
N LYS A 54 -5.50 13.45 -9.49
CA LYS A 54 -4.99 13.11 -10.84
C LYS A 54 -3.48 12.82 -10.85
N ALA A 55 -2.95 12.33 -9.73
CA ALA A 55 -1.54 12.04 -9.52
C ALA A 55 -1.36 10.75 -8.69
N GLY A 56 -0.16 10.17 -8.72
CA GLY A 56 0.15 8.99 -7.91
C GLY A 56 -0.22 7.64 -8.55
N LEU A 57 -0.41 7.58 -9.88
CA LEU A 57 -0.68 6.33 -10.60
C LEU A 57 0.42 5.27 -10.36
N VAL A 58 1.68 5.68 -10.43
CA VAL A 58 2.83 4.78 -10.25
C VAL A 58 2.87 4.17 -8.84
N PRO A 59 2.88 4.97 -7.75
CA PRO A 59 2.82 4.40 -6.42
C PRO A 59 1.53 3.61 -6.16
N MET A 60 0.39 3.99 -6.74
CA MET A 60 -0.85 3.21 -6.65
C MET A 60 -0.68 1.79 -7.20
N ILE A 61 -0.15 1.64 -8.42
CA ILE A 61 0.08 0.33 -9.04
C ILE A 61 1.08 -0.49 -8.23
N LEU A 62 2.17 0.14 -7.77
CA LEU A 62 3.16 -0.49 -6.89
C LEU A 62 2.54 -1.00 -5.59
N GLY A 63 1.65 -0.23 -4.96
CA GLY A 63 0.91 -0.63 -3.77
C GLY A 63 0.01 -1.83 -4.02
N ILE A 64 -0.72 -1.85 -5.14
CA ILE A 64 -1.57 -2.98 -5.54
C ILE A 64 -0.71 -4.24 -5.73
N ILE A 65 0.39 -4.14 -6.45
CA ILE A 65 1.32 -5.27 -6.67
C ILE A 65 1.90 -5.74 -5.33
N GLY A 66 2.32 -4.81 -4.46
CA GLY A 66 2.85 -5.13 -3.13
C GLY A 66 1.86 -5.93 -2.28
N VAL A 67 0.58 -5.52 -2.26
CA VAL A 67 -0.49 -6.23 -1.53
C VAL A 67 -0.74 -7.62 -2.11
N ILE A 68 -0.77 -7.77 -3.44
CA ILE A 68 -0.95 -9.07 -4.10
C ILE A 68 0.21 -10.01 -3.78
N VAL A 69 1.46 -9.53 -3.89
CA VAL A 69 2.66 -10.32 -3.61
C VAL A 69 2.75 -10.70 -2.13
N TYR A 70 2.41 -9.78 -1.22
CA TYR A 70 2.36 -10.04 0.21
C TYR A 70 1.28 -11.10 0.54
N GLY A 71 0.06 -10.91 0.02
CA GLY A 71 -1.06 -11.82 0.23
C GLY A 71 -0.78 -13.23 -0.31
N TYR A 72 -0.20 -13.34 -1.50
CA TYR A 72 0.26 -14.62 -2.05
C TYR A 72 1.31 -15.28 -1.16
N GLY A 73 2.32 -14.52 -0.73
CA GLY A 73 3.33 -15.00 0.21
C GLY A 73 2.71 -15.52 1.51
N PHE A 74 1.76 -14.79 2.09
CA PHE A 74 1.07 -15.19 3.30
C PHE A 74 0.27 -16.48 3.12
N MET A 75 -0.52 -16.59 2.05
CA MET A 75 -1.32 -17.80 1.78
C MET A 75 -0.44 -19.04 1.59
N THR A 76 0.67 -18.92 0.86
CA THR A 76 1.60 -20.04 0.65
C THR A 76 2.27 -20.47 1.96
N SER A 77 2.71 -19.53 2.80
CA SER A 77 3.27 -19.85 4.12
C SER A 77 2.25 -20.47 5.05
N MET A 78 1.01 -19.97 5.07
CA MET A 78 -0.07 -20.53 5.90
C MET A 78 -0.44 -21.95 5.46
N SER A 79 -0.49 -22.21 4.15
CA SER A 79 -0.70 -23.56 3.61
C SER A 79 0.39 -24.54 4.06
N GLN A 80 1.65 -24.12 4.08
CA GLN A 80 2.75 -24.95 4.58
C GLN A 80 2.59 -25.27 6.08
N VAL A 81 2.23 -24.27 6.90
CA VAL A 81 1.99 -24.48 8.34
C VAL A 81 0.80 -25.42 8.58
N MET A 82 -0.31 -25.22 7.85
CA MET A 82 -1.49 -26.07 7.98
C MET A 82 -1.22 -27.53 7.59
N ASN A 83 -0.40 -27.76 6.56
CA ASN A 83 -0.02 -29.10 6.13
C ASN A 83 1.01 -29.79 7.07
N GLN A 84 1.57 -29.05 8.03
CA GLN A 84 2.50 -29.55 9.04
C GLN A 84 1.85 -29.74 10.42
N LEU A 85 0.58 -29.34 10.57
CA LEU A 85 -0.21 -29.67 11.76
C LEU A 85 -0.60 -31.16 11.70
N PRO A 86 -0.44 -31.92 12.81
CA PRO A 86 -0.77 -33.33 12.88
C PRO A 86 -2.27 -33.62 12.74
#